data_AF-A0A2W4JSS9-F1
#
_entry.id   AF-A0A2W4JSS9-F1
#
_cell.length_a   1.000
_cell.length_b   1.000
_cell.length_c   1.000
_cell.angle_alpha   90.00
_cell.angle_beta   90.00
_cell.angle_gamma   90.00
#
_symmetry.space_group_name_H-M   'P 1'
#
loop_
_entity.id
_entity.type
_entity.pdbx_description
1 polymer ?
#
loop_
_entity_poly.entity_id
_entity_poly.type
_entity_poly.pdbx_seq_one_letter_code
_entity_poly.pdbx_strand_id
1 'polypeptide(L)'
;MRINVIKLMSPLHGEKRVLKSVEPTMEFLRKNYEVKFVEPGEAEGFTLIWVMTGGVEGKFREIYEKLEKPVVILSEGINNSLAASMEILSYVKSRGDSGYLLYASSEETVKKINELARLEEARSRIKNAVIGSIGGPSDWLID
;
A
#
# COMPACT_ATOMS: atom_id res chain seq x y z
N MET A 1 -12.83 -5.83 7.62
CA MET A 1 -12.38 -5.41 6.27
C MET A 1 -11.26 -6.34 5.85
N ARG A 2 -11.27 -6.80 4.59
CA ARG A 2 -10.19 -7.59 4.01
C ARG A 2 -9.12 -6.67 3.45
N ILE A 3 -7.85 -6.96 3.71
CA ILE A 3 -6.71 -6.24 3.12
C ILE A 3 -5.72 -7.22 2.52
N ASN A 4 -5.15 -6.86 1.37
CA ASN A 4 -4.05 -7.59 0.78
C ASN A 4 -2.72 -7.04 1.35
N VAL A 5 -1.77 -7.93 1.62
CA VAL A 5 -0.45 -7.56 2.11
C VAL A 5 0.63 -8.26 1.30
N ILE A 6 1.49 -7.47 0.67
CA ILE A 6 2.70 -7.94 0.00
C ILE A 6 3.87 -7.71 0.95
N LYS A 7 4.57 -8.77 1.33
CA LYS A 7 5.70 -8.69 2.27
C LYS A 7 7.01 -8.46 1.53
N LEU A 8 7.75 -7.42 1.92
CA LEU A 8 9.10 -7.16 1.42
C LEU A 8 10.11 -7.35 2.55
N MET A 9 10.95 -8.36 2.38
CA MET A 9 11.97 -8.76 3.35
C MET A 9 13.23 -9.16 2.59
N SER A 10 14.39 -8.76 3.11
CA SER A 10 15.70 -9.21 2.63
C SER A 10 16.33 -10.19 3.65
N PRO A 11 16.88 -11.33 3.20
CA PRO A 11 17.39 -12.37 4.09
C PRO A 11 18.69 -12.00 4.82
N LEU A 12 19.27 -10.83 4.53
CA LEU A 12 20.56 -10.36 5.08
C LEU A 12 20.63 -10.40 6.63
N HIS A 13 19.48 -10.34 7.33
CA HIS A 13 19.43 -10.25 8.80
C HIS A 13 18.91 -11.53 9.51
N GLY A 14 18.80 -12.65 8.79
CA GLY A 14 18.29 -13.91 9.34
C GLY A 14 16.77 -13.89 9.49
N GLU A 15 16.09 -14.60 8.59
CA GLU A 15 14.62 -14.60 8.44
C GLU A 15 13.86 -14.80 9.77
N LYS A 16 14.27 -15.76 10.59
CA LYS A 16 13.63 -16.03 11.89
C LYS A 16 13.67 -14.83 12.85
N ARG A 17 14.77 -14.08 12.85
CA ARG A 17 14.94 -12.90 13.71
C ARG A 17 14.03 -11.77 13.25
N VAL A 18 13.96 -11.55 11.93
CA VAL A 18 13.10 -10.54 11.32
C VAL A 18 11.62 -10.86 11.61
N LEU A 19 11.19 -12.09 11.37
CA LEU A 19 9.81 -12.51 11.61
C LEU A 19 9.40 -12.35 13.07
N LYS A 20 10.29 -12.69 14.02
CA LYS A 20 10.03 -12.45 15.45
C LYS A 20 9.92 -10.95 15.76
N SER A 21 10.74 -10.13 15.13
CA SER A 21 10.77 -8.69 15.39
C SER A 21 9.53 -7.96 14.88
N VAL A 22 8.88 -8.47 13.83
CA VAL A 22 7.67 -7.88 13.23
C VAL A 22 6.37 -8.56 13.70
N GLU A 23 6.48 -9.54 14.58
CA GLU A 23 5.34 -10.29 15.14
C GLU A 23 4.28 -9.37 15.78
N PRO A 24 4.64 -8.32 16.54
CA PRO A 24 3.65 -7.38 17.07
C PRO A 24 2.82 -6.70 15.97
N THR A 25 3.45 -6.30 14.87
CA THR A 25 2.75 -5.68 13.73
C THR A 25 1.89 -6.70 12.99
N MET A 26 2.35 -7.95 12.85
CA MET A 26 1.57 -9.05 12.30
C MET A 26 0.28 -9.29 13.10
N GLU A 27 0.38 -9.35 14.43
CA GLU A 27 -0.76 -9.49 15.33
C GLU A 27 -1.70 -8.29 15.26
N PHE A 28 -1.14 -7.08 15.25
CA PHE A 28 -1.90 -5.85 15.09
C PHE A 28 -2.73 -5.85 13.80
N LEU A 29 -2.15 -6.24 12.66
CA LEU A 29 -2.87 -6.31 11.38
C LEU A 29 -3.99 -7.37 11.44
N ARG A 30 -3.69 -8.56 11.95
CA ARG A 30 -4.66 -9.67 12.07
C ARG A 30 -5.80 -9.37 13.06
N LYS A 31 -5.53 -8.58 14.10
CA LYS A 31 -6.54 -8.17 15.07
C LYS A 31 -7.56 -7.19 14.48
N ASN A 32 -7.11 -6.32 13.57
CA ASN A 32 -7.95 -5.26 13.00
C ASN A 32 -8.56 -5.65 11.64
N TYR A 33 -7.94 -6.58 10.92
CA TYR A 33 -8.28 -6.87 9.52
C TYR A 33 -8.24 -8.37 9.20
N GLU A 34 -9.01 -8.75 8.20
CA GLU A 34 -8.87 -10.05 7.54
C GLU A 34 -7.71 -9.95 6.54
N VAL A 35 -6.51 -10.34 6.98
CA VAL A 35 -5.28 -10.18 6.21
C VAL A 35 -5.09 -11.32 5.21
N LYS A 36 -4.99 -11.00 3.93
CA LYS A 36 -4.57 -11.92 2.87
C LYS A 36 -3.15 -11.58 2.43
N PHE A 37 -2.20 -12.49 2.64
CA PHE A 37 -0.88 -12.37 2.04
C PHE A 37 -0.95 -12.80 0.58
N VAL A 38 -0.46 -11.96 -0.32
CA VAL A 38 -0.55 -12.18 -1.78
C VAL A 38 0.79 -11.90 -2.44
N GLU A 39 0.99 -12.52 -3.60
CA GLU A 39 2.10 -12.18 -4.48
C GLU A 39 1.76 -10.93 -5.32
N PRO A 40 2.77 -10.18 -5.78
CA PRO A 40 2.56 -9.00 -6.60
C PRO A 40 1.85 -9.32 -7.92
N GLY A 41 0.76 -8.61 -8.20
CA GLY A 41 -0.08 -8.79 -9.39
C GLY A 41 -1.30 -9.70 -9.19
N GLU A 42 -1.41 -10.39 -8.05
CA GLU A 42 -2.60 -11.19 -7.68
C GLU A 42 -3.56 -10.44 -6.73
N ALA A 43 -3.21 -9.21 -6.40
CA ALA A 43 -3.94 -8.41 -5.42
C ALA A 43 -5.10 -7.67 -6.09
N GLU A 44 -6.33 -7.99 -5.69
CA GLU A 44 -7.52 -7.23 -6.06
C GLU A 44 -7.98 -6.38 -4.87
N GLY A 45 -8.07 -5.06 -5.06
CA GLY A 45 -8.49 -4.10 -4.03
C GLY A 45 -7.33 -3.60 -3.16
N PHE A 46 -7.67 -3.04 -1.99
CA PHE A 46 -6.70 -2.34 -1.15
C PHE A 46 -5.50 -3.24 -0.76
N THR A 47 -4.31 -2.80 -1.16
CA THR A 47 -3.07 -3.56 -1.03
C THR A 47 -2.00 -2.75 -0.30
N LEU A 48 -1.43 -3.37 0.73
CA LEU A 48 -0.37 -2.81 1.55
C LEU A 48 0.97 -3.46 1.21
N ILE A 49 1.97 -2.64 0.90
CA ILE A 49 3.35 -3.07 0.74
C ILE A 49 4.04 -2.98 2.09
N TRP A 50 4.20 -4.12 2.76
CA TRP A 50 4.81 -4.16 4.08
C TRP A 50 6.32 -4.36 3.97
N VAL A 51 7.07 -3.28 4.20
CA VAL A 51 8.53 -3.28 4.21
C VAL A 51 8.99 -3.70 5.60
N MET A 52 9.54 -4.90 5.71
CA MET A 52 9.91 -5.50 7.00
C MET A 52 11.39 -5.28 7.35
N THR A 53 12.22 -5.04 6.35
CA THR A 53 13.66 -4.80 6.48
C THR A 53 14.15 -3.83 5.41
N GLY A 54 15.35 -3.28 5.60
CA GLY A 54 16.09 -2.64 4.52
C GLY A 54 16.67 -3.62 3.50
N GLY A 55 17.24 -3.11 2.41
CA GLY A 55 17.85 -3.93 1.36
C GLY A 55 16.81 -4.63 0.47
N VAL A 56 15.61 -4.06 0.38
CA VAL A 56 14.47 -4.59 -0.40
C VAL A 56 14.16 -3.75 -1.64
N GLU A 57 14.92 -2.71 -1.90
CA GLU A 57 14.71 -1.74 -2.98
C GLU A 57 14.77 -2.44 -4.36
N GLY A 58 15.71 -3.38 -4.52
CA GLY A 58 15.78 -4.23 -5.71
C GLY A 58 14.52 -5.07 -5.91
N LYS A 59 14.07 -5.76 -4.86
CA LYS A 59 12.83 -6.55 -4.89
C LYS A 59 11.60 -5.68 -5.19
N PHE A 60 11.55 -4.47 -4.63
CA PHE A 60 10.48 -3.52 -4.91
C PHE A 60 10.45 -3.13 -6.39
N ARG A 61 11.62 -2.84 -6.99
CA ARG A 61 11.72 -2.49 -8.41
C ARG A 61 11.20 -3.59 -9.33
N GLU A 62 11.49 -4.85 -9.01
CA GLU A 62 11.02 -6.01 -9.80
C GLU A 62 9.49 -6.13 -9.84
N ILE A 63 8.82 -5.71 -8.77
CA ILE A 63 7.38 -5.87 -8.62
C ILE A 63 6.60 -4.60 -8.96
N TYR A 64 7.28 -3.46 -9.08
CA TYR A 64 6.70 -2.12 -9.14
C TYR A 64 5.61 -1.96 -10.22
N GLU A 65 5.87 -2.47 -11.42
CA GLU A 65 4.97 -2.35 -12.58
C GLU A 65 3.69 -3.19 -12.41
N LYS A 66 3.68 -4.16 -11.48
CA LYS A 66 2.52 -4.99 -11.15
C LYS A 66 1.65 -4.42 -10.04
N LEU A 67 2.09 -3.32 -9.40
CA LEU A 67 1.38 -2.74 -8.26
C LEU A 67 0.36 -1.71 -8.72
N GLU A 68 -0.86 -1.82 -8.19
CA GLU A 68 -1.84 -0.74 -8.27
C GLU A 68 -1.31 0.53 -7.58
N LYS A 69 -1.65 1.69 -8.13
CA LYS A 69 -1.27 3.01 -7.61
C LYS A 69 -2.51 3.68 -7.01
N PRO A 70 -2.41 4.42 -5.90
CA PRO A 70 -1.19 4.80 -5.20
C PRO A 70 -0.58 3.65 -4.40
N VAL A 71 0.76 3.59 -4.34
CA VAL A 71 1.46 2.56 -3.56
C VAL A 71 1.35 2.90 -2.08
N VAL A 72 0.74 2.02 -1.27
CA VAL A 72 0.66 2.21 0.18
C VAL A 72 1.71 1.35 0.87
N ILE A 73 2.66 1.98 1.55
CA ILE A 73 3.81 1.34 2.18
C ILE A 73 3.61 1.35 3.69
N LEU A 74 3.68 0.19 4.33
CA LEU A 74 3.79 0.07 5.78
C LEU A 74 5.26 -0.15 6.15
N SER A 75 5.77 0.72 7.02
CA SER A 75 7.15 0.66 7.50
C SER A 75 7.22 0.26 8.96
N GLU A 76 8.30 -0.43 9.31
CA GLU A 76 8.67 -0.75 10.68
C GLU A 76 9.71 0.24 11.22
N GLY A 77 9.74 0.42 12.55
CA GLY A 77 10.78 1.19 13.24
C GLY A 77 12.09 0.43 13.45
N ILE A 78 12.22 -0.74 12.84
CA ILE A 78 13.29 -1.71 13.07
C ILE A 78 13.87 -2.22 11.74
N ASN A 79 14.99 -2.94 11.81
CA ASN A 79 15.64 -3.60 10.67
C ASN A 79 15.92 -2.69 9.46
N ASN A 80 16.13 -1.39 9.68
CA ASN A 80 16.30 -0.40 8.62
C ASN A 80 15.13 -0.31 7.62
N SER A 81 13.92 -0.70 8.04
CA SER A 81 12.71 -0.68 7.21
C SER A 81 12.32 0.74 6.78
N LEU A 82 12.40 1.73 7.69
CA LEU A 82 12.04 3.11 7.37
C LEU A 82 12.90 3.73 6.28
N ALA A 83 14.22 3.53 6.33
CA ALA A 83 15.12 4.05 5.30
C ALA A 83 14.77 3.47 3.91
N ALA A 84 14.61 2.15 3.83
CA ALA A 84 14.18 1.49 2.59
C ALA A 84 12.80 1.96 2.12
N SER A 85 11.86 2.16 3.05
CA SER A 85 10.52 2.66 2.72
C SER A 85 10.55 4.07 2.15
N MET A 86 11.44 4.94 2.65
CA MET A 86 11.64 6.28 2.11
C MET A 86 12.30 6.25 0.73
N GLU A 87 13.30 5.38 0.52
CA GLU A 87 13.92 5.19 -0.80
C GLU A 87 12.91 4.66 -1.83
N ILE A 88 12.09 3.68 -1.43
CA ILE A 88 10.98 3.17 -2.24
C ILE A 88 9.98 4.28 -2.56
N LEU A 89 9.56 5.06 -1.57
CA LEU A 89 8.63 6.17 -1.79
C LEU A 89 9.21 7.22 -2.75
N SER A 90 10.49 7.54 -2.60
CA SER A 90 11.22 8.44 -3.51
C SER A 90 11.22 7.89 -4.94
N TYR A 91 11.49 6.59 -5.09
CA TYR A 91 11.44 5.91 -6.39
C TYR A 91 10.04 5.98 -7.02
N VAL A 92 8.97 5.67 -6.26
CA VAL A 92 7.58 5.78 -6.73
C VAL A 92 7.30 7.19 -7.26
N LYS A 93 7.65 8.22 -6.48
CA LYS A 93 7.45 9.62 -6.86
C LYS A 93 8.27 10.03 -8.09
N SER A 94 9.50 9.51 -8.23
CA SER A 94 10.36 9.79 -9.38
C SER A 94 9.79 9.26 -10.71
N ARG A 95 8.86 8.30 -10.64
CA ARG A 95 8.14 7.73 -11.80
C ARG A 95 6.84 8.48 -12.12
N GLY A 96 6.51 9.53 -11.37
CA GLY A 96 5.27 10.29 -11.52
C GLY A 96 4.06 9.65 -10.83
N ASP A 97 4.25 8.56 -10.08
CA ASP A 97 3.19 7.88 -9.36
C ASP A 97 3.06 8.37 -7.92
N SER A 98 1.86 8.22 -7.37
CA SER A 98 1.56 8.55 -5.98
C SER A 98 1.88 7.38 -5.04
N GLY A 99 2.34 7.71 -3.83
CA GLY A 99 2.55 6.73 -2.77
C GLY A 99 2.34 7.33 -1.38
N TYR A 100 1.95 6.47 -0.43
CA TYR A 100 1.74 6.80 0.97
C TYR A 100 2.67 5.95 1.83
N LEU A 101 3.32 6.58 2.81
CA LEU A 101 4.13 5.91 3.81
C LEU A 101 3.41 5.94 5.16
N LEU A 102 3.09 4.75 5.67
CA LEU A 102 2.51 4.54 6.98
C LEU A 102 3.65 4.23 7.96
N TYR A 103 3.95 5.21 8.80
CA TYR A 103 4.90 5.12 9.91
C TYR A 103 4.40 5.99 11.05
N ALA A 104 3.42 5.48 11.78
CA ALA A 104 2.70 6.20 12.83
C ALA A 104 2.29 5.24 13.95
N SER A 105 1.63 5.76 14.99
CA SER A 105 1.07 4.89 16.02
C SER A 105 0.07 3.88 15.44
N SER A 106 -0.21 2.81 16.19
CA SER A 106 -1.16 1.78 15.76
C SER A 106 -2.55 2.36 15.45
N GLU A 107 -3.02 3.31 16.26
CA GLU A 107 -4.33 3.94 16.07
C GLU A 107 -4.39 4.79 14.79
N GLU A 108 -3.37 5.62 14.56
CA GLU A 108 -3.25 6.42 13.34
C GLU A 108 -3.11 5.55 12.09
N THR A 109 -2.37 4.44 12.21
CA THR A 109 -2.22 3.46 11.14
C THR A 109 -3.55 2.82 10.77
N VAL A 110 -4.37 2.41 11.76
CA VAL A 110 -5.73 1.88 11.50
C VAL A 110 -6.58 2.93 10.79
N LYS A 111 -6.60 4.16 11.31
CA LYS A 111 -7.37 5.26 10.73
C LYS A 111 -6.97 5.48 9.27
N LYS A 112 -5.67 5.52 8.98
CA LYS A 112 -5.17 5.80 7.63
C LYS A 112 -5.41 4.65 6.67
N ILE A 113 -5.25 3.39 7.11
CA ILE A 113 -5.60 2.21 6.31
C ILE A 113 -7.08 2.26 5.93
N ASN A 114 -7.97 2.56 6.88
CA ASN A 114 -9.41 2.63 6.61
C ASN A 114 -9.77 3.75 5.63
N GLU A 115 -9.13 4.91 5.75
CA GLU A 115 -9.31 6.04 4.83
C GLU A 115 -8.87 5.66 3.41
N LEU A 116 -7.65 5.12 3.26
CA LEU A 116 -7.09 4.76 1.96
C LEU A 116 -7.85 3.59 1.31
N ALA A 117 -8.31 2.62 2.09
CA ALA A 117 -9.13 1.52 1.59
C ALA A 117 -10.48 2.01 1.03
N ARG A 118 -11.13 2.97 1.71
CA ARG A 118 -12.36 3.59 1.20
C ARG A 118 -12.11 4.40 -0.07
N LEU A 119 -10.98 5.09 -0.16
CA LEU A 119 -10.59 5.83 -1.35
C LEU A 119 -10.36 4.89 -2.54
N GLU A 120 -9.72 3.74 -2.32
CA GLU A 120 -9.51 2.74 -3.37
C GLU A 120 -10.84 2.14 -3.85
N GLU A 121 -11.75 1.81 -2.93
CA GLU A 121 -13.09 1.34 -3.28
C GLU A 121 -13.85 2.39 -4.11
N ALA A 122 -13.85 3.65 -3.67
CA ALA A 122 -14.50 4.75 -4.39
C ALA A 122 -13.91 4.94 -5.79
N ARG A 123 -12.57 4.93 -5.89
CA ARG A 123 -11.87 5.03 -7.16
C ARG A 123 -12.20 3.88 -8.10
N SER A 124 -12.22 2.64 -7.59
CA SER A 124 -12.59 1.46 -8.38
C SER A 124 -14.04 1.56 -8.88
N ARG A 125 -14.96 2.02 -8.04
CA ARG A 125 -16.35 2.27 -8.45
C ARG A 125 -16.46 3.33 -9.55
N ILE A 126 -15.72 4.44 -9.43
CA ILE A 126 -15.71 5.52 -10.44
C ILE A 126 -15.11 5.01 -11.75
N LYS A 127 -13.98 4.28 -11.70
CA LYS A 127 -13.31 3.73 -12.88
C LYS A 127 -14.23 2.84 -13.72
N ASN A 128 -15.14 2.11 -13.06
CA ASN A 128 -16.08 1.21 -13.70
C ASN A 128 -17.48 1.84 -13.92
N ALA A 129 -17.68 3.11 -13.56
CA ALA A 129 -18.96 3.78 -13.72
C ALA A 129 -19.18 4.17 -15.18
N VAL A 130 -20.40 3.93 -15.67
CA VAL A 130 -20.84 4.38 -17.00
C VAL A 130 -21.82 5.53 -16.79
N ILE A 131 -21.53 6.67 -17.42
CA ILE A 131 -22.39 7.87 -17.36
C ILE A 131 -23.06 8.03 -18.73
N GLY A 132 -24.39 7.97 -18.75
CA GLY A 132 -25.20 8.33 -19.91
C GLY A 132 -25.65 9.78 -19.81
N SER A 133 -25.47 10.57 -20.87
CA SER A 133 -25.94 11.95 -20.95
C SER A 133 -26.94 12.09 -22.09
N ILE A 134 -28.13 12.65 -21.80
CA ILE A 134 -29.18 12.96 -22.78
C ILE A 134 -29.52 14.45 -22.61
N GLY A 135 -29.40 15.22 -23.68
CA GLY A 135 -29.71 16.66 -23.68
C GLY A 135 -28.52 17.61 -23.49
N GLY A 136 -27.32 17.11 -23.20
CA GLY A 136 -26.07 17.89 -23.15
C GLY A 136 -26.01 18.94 -22.02
N PRO A 137 -24.85 19.59 -21.81
CA PRO A 137 -24.76 20.77 -20.96
C PRO A 137 -25.50 21.96 -21.60
N SER A 138 -26.12 22.81 -20.78
CA SER A 138 -26.79 24.04 -21.24
C SER A 138 -25.81 25.08 -21.80
N ASP A 139 -26.21 25.81 -22.83
CA ASP A 139 -25.39 26.80 -23.55
C ASP A 139 -24.88 27.98 -22.70
N TRP A 140 -25.45 28.19 -21.51
CA TRP A 140 -25.05 29.26 -20.58
C TRP A 140 -24.08 28.80 -19.49
N LEU A 141 -23.69 27.52 -19.47
CA LEU A 141 -22.69 27.03 -18.53
C LEU A 141 -21.33 27.64 -18.89
N ILE A 142 -20.67 28.20 -17.87
CA ILE A 142 -19.27 28.62 -17.96
C ILE A 142 -18.45 27.44 -17.45
N ASP A 143 -17.69 26.83 -18.35
CA ASP A 143 -16.73 25.76 -18.04
C ASP A 143 -15.31 26.31 -17.84
#